data_AF-A0A938XZQ7-F1
#
_entry.id   AF-A0A938XZQ7-F1
#
_cell.length_a   1.000
_cell.length_b   1.000
_cell.length_c   1.000
_cell.angle_alpha   90.00
_cell.angle_beta   90.00
_cell.angle_gamma   90.00
#
_symmetry.space_group_name_H-M   'P 1'
#
loop_
_entity.id
_entity.type
_entity.pdbx_description
1 polymer ?
#
loop_
_entity_poly.entity_id
_entity_poly.type
_entity_poly.pdbx_seq_one_letter_code
_entity_poly.pdbx_strand_id
1 'polypeptide(L)' 'MCYRVSVAPEEGVQLQKEILFHGIRHFYITPTEAGQMEFVFQDLSDYQLKLLTYVLRKYQISVTIQ' A
#
# COMPACT_ATOMS: atom_id res chain seq x y z
N MET A 1 8.86 -2.73 11.29
CA MET A 1 7.45 -2.29 11.41
C MET A 1 6.69 -2.79 10.19
N CYS A 2 5.45 -3.24 10.35
CA CYS A 2 4.64 -3.74 9.24
C CYS A 2 3.55 -2.71 8.92
N TYR A 3 3.39 -2.39 7.64
CA TYR A 3 2.34 -1.47 7.18
C TYR A 3 1.35 -2.22 6.30
N ARG A 4 0.05 -2.02 6.57
CA ARG A 4 -1.03 -2.67 5.84
C ARG A 4 -1.97 -1.63 5.24
N VAL A 5 -2.38 -1.87 4.01
CA VAL A 5 -3.28 -1.00 3.25
C VAL A 5 -4.31 -1.84 2.53
N SER A 6 -5.57 -1.72 2.92
CA SER A 6 -6.69 -2.44 2.29
C SER A 6 -7.46 -1.52 1.36
N VAL A 7 -7.72 -1.99 0.14
CA VAL A 7 -8.38 -1.22 -0.93
C VAL A 7 -9.33 -2.11 -1.74
N ALA A 8 -10.28 -1.49 -2.45
CA ALA A 8 -11.06 -2.21 -3.44
C ALA A 8 -10.15 -2.76 -4.56
N PRO A 9 -10.48 -3.90 -5.19
CA PRO A 9 -9.62 -4.50 -6.21
C PRO A 9 -9.28 -3.58 -7.39
N GLU A 10 -10.24 -2.80 -7.87
CA GLU A 10 -10.04 -1.80 -8.92
C GLU A 10 -9.01 -0.72 -8.55
N GLU A 11 -9.08 -0.21 -7.32
CA GLU A 11 -8.13 0.77 -6.78
C GLU A 11 -6.76 0.13 -6.52
N GLY A 12 -6.74 -1.13 -6.11
CA GLY A 12 -5.52 -1.90 -5.87
C GLY A 12 -4.63 -2.02 -7.11
N VAL A 13 -5.21 -2.29 -8.28
CA VAL A 13 -4.43 -2.35 -9.53
C VAL A 13 -3.76 -1.01 -9.86
N GLN A 14 -4.45 0.11 -9.62
CA GLN A 14 -3.89 1.43 -9.86
C GLN A 14 -2.83 1.80 -8.82
N LEU A 15 -3.11 1.53 -7.55
CA LEU A 15 -2.20 1.77 -6.43
C LEU A 15 -0.89 0.98 -6.59
N GLN A 16 -0.97 -0.28 -7.03
CA GLN A 16 0.21 -1.12 -7.30
C GLN A 16 1.15 -0.48 -8.32
N LYS A 17 0.60 0.12 -9.40
CA LYS A 17 1.41 0.80 -10.43
C LYS A 17 2.13 2.02 -9.87
N GLU A 18 1.45 2.84 -9.09
CA GLU A 18 2.03 4.04 -8.45
C GLU A 18 3.14 3.67 -7.44
N ILE A 19 2.88 2.67 -6.59
CA ILE A 19 3.87 2.16 -5.62
C ILE A 19 5.16 1.69 -6.34
N LEU A 20 5.00 0.91 -7.41
CA LEU A 20 6.13 0.42 -8.20
C LEU A 20 6.86 1.54 -8.94
N PHE A 21 6.13 2.54 -9.46
CA PHE A 21 6.70 3.72 -10.10
C PHE A 21 7.59 4.51 -9.13
N HIS A 22 7.18 4.61 -7.86
CA HIS A 22 7.95 5.24 -6.79
C HIS A 22 9.05 4.36 -6.20
N GLY A 23 9.32 3.18 -6.78
CA GLY A 23 10.43 2.32 -6.41
C GLY A 23 10.22 1.52 -5.12
N ILE A 24 9.00 1.46 -4.58
CA ILE A 24 8.66 0.60 -3.45
C ILE A 24 8.39 -0.79 -4.01
N ARG A 25 9.29 -1.75 -3.74
CA ARG A 25 9.23 -3.10 -4.32
C ARG A 25 9.09 -4.22 -3.29
N HIS A 26 9.42 -3.96 -2.03
CA HIS A 26 9.31 -4.93 -0.95
C HIS A 26 7.92 -4.89 -0.31
N PHE A 27 6.97 -5.53 -1.00
CA PHE A 27 5.63 -5.75 -0.49
C PHE A 27 5.03 -7.01 -1.12
N TYR A 28 4.00 -7.54 -0.49
CA TYR A 28 3.14 -8.57 -1.08
C TYR A 28 1.68 -8.16 -0.97
N ILE A 29 0.83 -8.79 -1.77
CA ILE A 29 -0.61 -8.52 -1.81
C ILE A 29 -1.33 -9.80 -1.36
N THR A 30 -2.29 -9.66 -0.47
CA THR A 30 -3.16 -10.74 -0.02
C THR A 30 -4.64 -10.32 -0.15
N PRO A 31 -5.55 -11.22 -0.55
CA PRO A 31 -6.97 -10.94 -0.46
C PRO A 31 -7.43 -10.91 1.01
N THR A 32 -8.44 -10.11 1.33
CA THR A 32 -9.13 -10.13 2.62
C THR A 32 -10.45 -10.88 2.55
N GLU A 33 -11.00 -11.29 3.70
CA GLU A 33 -12.33 -11.92 3.78
C GLU A 33 -13.46 -11.01 3.25
N ALA A 34 -13.24 -9.68 3.28
CA ALA A 34 -14.18 -8.69 2.75
C ALA A 34 -14.07 -8.50 1.22
N GLY A 35 -13.25 -9.29 0.53
CA GLY A 35 -13.03 -9.17 -0.91
C GLY A 35 -12.14 -7.99 -1.32
N GLN A 36 -11.44 -7.38 -0.36
CA GLN A 36 -10.49 -6.30 -0.62
C GLN A 36 -9.10 -6.86 -0.93
N MET A 37 -8.26 -6.04 -1.56
CA MET A 37 -6.83 -6.30 -1.71
C MET A 37 -6.07 -5.61 -0.60
N GLU A 38 -5.30 -6.37 0.18
CA GLU A 38 -4.43 -5.85 1.24
C GLU A 38 -2.97 -5.87 0.76
N PHE A 39 -2.34 -4.69 0.74
CA PHE A 39 -0.91 -4.53 0.52
C PHE A 39 -0.20 -4.60 1.86
N VAL A 40 0.79 -5.48 1.95
CA VAL A 40 1.61 -5.66 3.15
C VAL A 40 3.04 -5.25 2.84
N PHE A 41 3.49 -4.18 3.48
CA PHE A 41 4.84 -3.64 3.33
C PHE A 41 5.69 -4.02 4.54
N GLN A 42 6.89 -4.51 4.27
CA GLN A 42 7.88 -4.86 5.28
C GLN A 42 9.11 -3.95 5.12
N ASP A 43 9.65 -3.51 6.26
CA ASP A 43 10.94 -2.79 6.35
C ASP A 43 11.06 -1.57 5.42
N LEU A 44 9.98 -0.79 5.33
CA LEU A 44 10.02 0.51 4.64
C LEU A 44 10.99 1.45 5.36
N SER A 45 11.91 2.06 4.60
CA SER A 45 12.67 3.20 5.08
C SER A 45 11.77 4.41 5.32
N ASP A 46 12.22 5.38 6.13
CA ASP A 46 11.49 6.63 6.39
C ASP A 46 11.09 7.37 5.11
N TYR A 47 11.97 7.33 4.10
CA TYR A 47 11.71 7.93 2.80
C TYR A 47 10.58 7.20 2.06
N GLN A 48 10.62 5.86 2.02
CA GLN A 48 9.58 5.05 1.39
C GLN A 48 8.24 5.18 2.12
N LEU A 49 8.24 5.27 3.45
CA LEU A 49 7.03 5.51 4.23
C LEU A 49 6.41 6.87 3.91
N LYS A 50 7.21 7.92 3.78
CA LYS A 50 6.74 9.25 3.36
C LYS A 50 6.15 9.23 1.96
N LEU A 51 6.80 8.56 1.01
CA LEU A 51 6.28 8.37 -0.34
C LEU A 51 4.97 7.58 -0.35
N LEU A 52 4.91 6.46 0.38
CA LEU A 52 3.69 5.65 0.50
C LEU A 52 2.54 6.49 1.06
N THR A 53 2.79 7.24 2.14
CA THR A 53 1.79 8.13 2.74
C THR A 53 1.31 9.21 1.76
N TYR A 54 2.22 9.77 0.96
CA TYR A 54 1.89 10.74 -0.08
C TYR A 54 0.99 10.13 -1.17
N VAL A 55 1.35 8.93 -1.67
CA VAL A 55 0.56 8.20 -2.67
C VAL A 55 -0.84 7.91 -2.11
N LEU A 56 -0.94 7.38 -0.90
CA LEU A 56 -2.23 6.97 -0.33
C LEU A 56 -3.17 8.14 -0.07
N ARG A 57 -2.64 9.32 0.28
CA ARG A 57 -3.44 10.56 0.38
C ARG A 57 -4.13 10.93 -0.93
N LYS A 58 -3.50 10.69 -2.09
CA LYS A 58 -4.09 10.94 -3.41
C LYS A 58 -5.36 10.11 -3.64
N TYR A 59 -5.41 8.92 -3.04
CA TYR A 59 -6.52 7.97 -3.15
C TYR A 59 -7.47 8.00 -1.95
N GLN A 60 -7.29 8.94 -1.01
CA GLN A 60 -8.06 9.00 0.25
C GLN A 60 -7.99 7.71 1.10
N ILE A 61 -6.93 6.92 0.91
CA ILE A 61 -6.73 5.65 1.63
C ILE A 61 -5.94 5.93 2.91
N SER A 62 -6.38 5.35 4.02
CA SER A 62 -5.69 5.42 5.31
C SER A 62 -4.74 4.24 5.50
N VAL A 63 -3.52 4.50 5.98
CA VAL A 63 -2.56 3.46 6.38
C VAL A 63 -2.94 2.93 7.76
N THR A 64 -2.97 1.61 7.92
CA THR A 64 -3.02 0.99 9.25
C THR A 64 -1.61 0.52 9.61
N ILE A 65 -1.12 0.96 10.77
CA ILE A 65 0.17 0.55 11.33
C ILE A 65 -0.07 -0.58 12.33
N GLN A 66 0.66 -1.69 12.21
CA GLN A 66 0.66 -2.81 13.17
C GLN A 66 2.07 -3.13 13.68
#